data_AF-A0A4Q9KHA8-F1
#
_entry.id   AF-A0A4Q9KHA8-F1
#
_cell.length_a   1.000
_cell.length_b   1.000
_cell.length_c   1.000
_cell.angle_alpha   90.00
_cell.angle_beta   90.00
_cell.angle_gamma   90.00
#
_symmetry.space_group_name_H-M   'P 1'
#
loop_
_entity.id
_entity.type
_entity.pdbx_description
1 polymer ?
#
loop_
_entity_poly.entity_id
_entity_poly.type
_entity_poly.pdbx_seq_one_letter_code
_entity_poly.pdbx_strand_id
1 'polypeptide(L)'
;MTTDDTPIRPDAPDATDLHAPDSVGAWLVRLLKGIAVGVGFILPGLSGGVLAVIFKIYDPLIKFLANPLKNFVRQVKYFLPVGIGGIIGVVLFSIVVAAAFGRYEAAFVCLFIGFVIGTFPSLWRQAGKKGRAAKHWVILAVSVAVIFAIMLAGGGLNLQVPPSIPVWLGSGALIGLGVIVPGMSPSNFLIYFGLYDKMAEGIKDFDPSVFIPLGIGLVLCVVLFAKAANWGFERHYAGMYHFILGMVAGSSLAIFPTVVFAPDAIEKSGLGMGAFLASCAVMLALGVLASWLFSKVEDRYASERDAIDAG
;
A
#
# COMPACT_ATOMS: atom_id res chain seq x y z
N MET A 1 -64.93 -0.31 18.13
CA MET A 1 -64.14 0.89 18.51
C MET A 1 -63.08 0.43 19.50
N THR A 2 -61.90 0.10 18.99
CA THR A 2 -60.71 -0.15 19.82
C THR A 2 -59.59 0.59 19.11
N THR A 3 -59.28 1.79 19.60
CA THR A 3 -58.19 2.63 19.14
C THR A 3 -56.89 2.02 19.65
N ASP A 4 -56.12 1.44 18.74
CA ASP A 4 -54.76 0.96 19.01
C ASP A 4 -53.82 2.19 18.95
N ASP A 5 -53.74 2.92 20.07
CA ASP A 5 -52.79 4.00 20.27
C ASP A 5 -51.46 3.41 20.76
N THR A 6 -50.70 2.81 19.83
CA THR A 6 -49.29 2.54 20.07
C THR A 6 -48.50 3.82 19.76
N PRO A 7 -47.71 4.39 20.71
CA PRO A 7 -46.92 5.58 20.43
C PRO A 7 -45.86 5.23 19.39
N ILE A 8 -45.86 5.94 18.26
CA ILE A 8 -44.79 5.93 17.27
C ILE A 8 -43.51 6.30 18.01
N ARG A 9 -42.63 5.31 18.23
CA ARG A 9 -41.27 5.56 18.72
C ARG A 9 -40.61 6.52 17.73
N PRO A 10 -39.95 7.60 18.18
CA PRO A 10 -39.19 8.44 17.27
C PRO A 10 -38.18 7.55 16.56
N ASP A 11 -38.23 7.58 15.23
CA ASP A 11 -37.37 6.84 14.33
C ASP A 11 -35.96 6.83 14.89
N ALA A 12 -35.44 5.65 15.24
CA ALA A 12 -34.03 5.53 15.59
C ALA A 12 -33.24 6.17 14.44
N PRO A 13 -32.27 7.07 14.72
CA PRO A 13 -31.52 7.74 13.67
C PRO A 13 -30.98 6.64 12.76
N ASP A 14 -31.39 6.71 11.49
CA ASP A 14 -31.06 5.72 10.49
C ASP A 14 -29.54 5.54 10.53
N ALA A 15 -29.04 4.37 10.96
CA ALA A 15 -27.61 4.08 11.15
C ALA A 15 -26.80 4.13 9.84
N THR A 16 -27.45 4.61 8.77
CA THR A 16 -26.99 4.75 7.40
C THR A 16 -26.58 6.18 7.05
N ASP A 17 -26.84 7.18 7.90
CA ASP A 17 -26.56 8.58 7.57
C ASP A 17 -25.13 9.01 7.97
N LEU A 18 -24.28 9.21 6.95
CA LEU A 18 -22.96 9.80 7.12
C LEU A 18 -23.10 11.28 7.50
N HIS A 19 -22.91 11.61 8.77
CA HIS A 19 -23.01 12.99 9.24
C HIS A 19 -21.72 13.78 8.99
N ALA A 20 -21.87 14.97 8.39
CA ALA A 20 -20.80 15.95 8.33
C ALA A 20 -20.23 16.17 9.75
N PRO A 21 -18.93 16.46 9.92
CA PRO A 21 -18.37 16.59 11.25
C PRO A 21 -19.06 17.74 11.99
N ASP A 22 -19.74 17.42 13.08
CA ASP A 22 -20.58 18.37 13.84
C ASP A 22 -19.75 19.34 14.70
N SER A 23 -18.43 19.12 14.77
CA SER A 23 -17.48 19.96 15.50
C SER A 23 -16.11 20.00 14.83
N VAL A 24 -15.33 21.05 15.14
CA VAL A 24 -13.92 21.16 14.72
C VAL A 24 -13.10 19.96 15.19
N GLY A 25 -13.36 19.45 16.41
CA GLY A 25 -12.71 18.26 16.94
C GLY A 25 -12.98 17.02 16.09
N ALA A 26 -14.23 16.78 15.69
CA ALA A 26 -14.59 15.67 14.81
C ALA A 26 -13.94 15.80 13.42
N TRP A 27 -13.81 17.04 12.91
CA TRP A 27 -13.13 17.32 11.66
C TRP A 27 -11.62 16.99 11.75
N LEU A 28 -10.95 17.43 12.81
CA LEU A 28 -9.53 17.14 13.06
C LEU A 28 -9.26 15.65 13.25
N VAL A 29 -10.11 14.93 13.98
CA VAL A 29 -9.99 13.48 14.12
C VAL A 29 -10.08 12.77 12.77
N ARG A 30 -11.01 13.18 11.90
CA ARG A 30 -11.12 12.63 10.54
C ARG A 30 -9.91 12.98 9.67
N LEU A 31 -9.35 14.17 9.84
CA LEU A 31 -8.11 14.59 9.18
C LEU A 31 -6.93 13.71 9.62
N LEU A 32 -6.73 13.49 10.93
CA LEU A 32 -5.65 12.63 11.44
C LEU A 32 -5.79 11.18 10.95
N LYS A 33 -7.02 10.66 10.92
CA LYS A 33 -7.29 9.34 10.32
C LYS A 33 -6.95 9.31 8.83
N GLY A 34 -7.29 10.37 8.10
CA GLY A 34 -6.90 10.57 6.70
C GLY A 34 -5.38 10.55 6.52
N ILE A 35 -4.64 11.27 7.37
CA ILE A 35 -3.15 11.28 7.36
C ILE A 35 -2.61 9.86 7.50
N ALA A 36 -3.07 9.12 8.48
CA ALA A 36 -2.61 7.74 8.69
C ALA A 36 -2.93 6.85 7.49
N VAL A 37 -4.13 6.94 6.92
CA VAL A 37 -4.51 6.20 5.70
C VAL A 37 -3.63 6.59 4.51
N GLY A 38 -3.35 7.88 4.32
CA GLY A 38 -2.45 8.39 3.28
C GLY A 38 -1.04 7.83 3.39
N VAL A 39 -0.45 7.84 4.59
CA VAL A 39 0.85 7.21 4.86
C VAL A 39 0.82 5.72 4.48
N GLY A 40 -0.23 5.00 4.86
CA GLY A 40 -0.38 3.58 4.51
C GLY A 40 -0.56 3.29 3.02
N PHE A 41 -0.87 4.28 2.16
CA PHE A 41 -0.93 4.07 0.72
C PHE A 41 0.42 4.21 0.01
N ILE A 42 1.37 4.96 0.59
CA ILE A 42 2.71 5.17 0.03
C ILE A 42 3.77 4.28 0.70
N LEU A 43 3.54 3.87 1.94
CA LEU A 43 4.48 3.08 2.73
C LEU A 43 4.44 1.59 2.32
N PRO A 44 5.57 0.98 1.91
CA PRO A 44 5.61 -0.41 1.46
C PRO A 44 5.21 -1.40 2.56
N GLY A 45 4.32 -2.35 2.26
CA GLY A 45 3.94 -3.40 3.21
C GLY A 45 3.04 -2.95 4.37
N LEU A 46 2.59 -1.69 4.38
CA LEU A 46 1.38 -1.28 5.10
C LEU A 46 0.26 -1.12 4.08
N SER A 47 -0.95 -1.55 4.44
CA SER A 47 -2.13 -1.37 3.59
C SER A 47 -2.95 -0.18 4.09
N GLY A 48 -2.98 0.91 3.32
CA GLY A 48 -3.86 2.07 3.58
C GLY A 48 -5.34 1.67 3.69
N GLY A 49 -5.76 0.63 2.95
CA GLY A 49 -7.09 0.05 3.06
C GLY A 49 -7.37 -0.58 4.43
N VAL A 50 -6.39 -1.29 5.00
CA VAL A 50 -6.51 -1.87 6.35
C VAL A 50 -6.55 -0.77 7.41
N LEU A 51 -5.74 0.29 7.25
CA LEU A 51 -5.83 1.47 8.14
C LEU A 51 -7.23 2.11 8.06
N ALA A 52 -7.82 2.20 6.87
CA ALA A 52 -9.18 2.71 6.73
C ALA A 52 -10.22 1.85 7.46
N VAL A 53 -10.03 0.52 7.50
CA VAL A 53 -10.86 -0.41 8.30
C VAL A 53 -10.65 -0.17 9.80
N ILE A 54 -9.40 -0.13 10.27
CA ILE A 54 -9.06 0.09 11.68
C ILE A 54 -9.66 1.41 12.19
N PHE A 55 -9.61 2.47 11.37
CA PHE A 55 -10.17 3.78 11.73
C PHE A 55 -11.68 3.92 11.50
N LYS A 56 -12.35 2.85 11.07
CA LYS A 56 -13.79 2.79 10.76
C LYS A 56 -14.23 3.81 9.71
N ILE A 57 -13.35 4.06 8.73
CA ILE A 57 -13.64 4.90 7.55
C ILE A 57 -14.04 4.03 6.35
N TYR A 58 -13.65 2.75 6.36
CA TYR A 58 -13.93 1.83 5.26
C TYR A 58 -15.42 1.66 4.96
N ASP A 59 -16.26 1.31 5.94
CA ASP A 59 -17.71 1.12 5.68
C ASP A 59 -18.40 2.39 5.19
N PRO A 60 -18.15 3.57 5.78
CA PRO A 60 -18.55 4.84 5.18
C PRO A 60 -18.14 4.99 3.72
N LEU A 61 -16.89 4.65 3.38
CA LEU A 61 -16.33 4.84 2.05
C LEU A 61 -17.02 3.93 1.03
N ILE A 62 -17.25 2.67 1.38
CA ILE A 62 -17.98 1.73 0.53
C ILE A 62 -19.43 2.19 0.32
N LYS A 63 -20.11 2.68 1.37
CA LYS A 63 -21.47 3.24 1.25
C LYS A 63 -21.52 4.46 0.32
N PHE A 64 -20.51 5.34 0.40
CA PHE A 64 -20.35 6.48 -0.52
C PHE A 64 -20.18 6.01 -1.96
N LEU A 65 -19.29 5.04 -2.20
CA LEU A 65 -19.02 4.51 -3.53
C LEU A 65 -20.21 3.74 -4.12
N ALA A 66 -21.00 3.06 -3.29
CA ALA A 66 -22.19 2.33 -3.73
C ALA A 66 -23.35 3.26 -4.12
N ASN A 67 -23.45 4.44 -3.51
CA ASN A 67 -24.53 5.41 -3.75
C ASN A 67 -24.00 6.84 -3.90
N PRO A 68 -23.15 7.12 -4.90
CA PRO A 68 -22.41 8.38 -4.99
C PRO A 68 -23.31 9.59 -5.20
N LEU A 69 -24.48 9.42 -5.83
CA LEU A 69 -25.42 10.52 -6.10
C LEU A 69 -26.39 10.79 -4.94
N LYS A 70 -26.55 9.86 -3.99
CA LYS A 70 -27.46 10.02 -2.85
C LYS A 70 -26.77 10.90 -1.80
N ASN A 71 -27.40 11.99 -1.36
CA ASN A 71 -26.84 12.89 -0.33
C ASN A 71 -25.39 13.36 -0.63
N PHE A 72 -25.03 13.54 -1.91
CA PHE A 72 -23.65 13.81 -2.38
C PHE A 72 -22.94 14.89 -1.58
N VAL A 73 -23.57 16.06 -1.38
CA VAL A 73 -22.96 17.18 -0.63
C VAL A 73 -22.61 16.80 0.81
N ARG A 74 -23.48 16.03 1.48
CA ARG A 74 -23.26 15.61 2.87
C ARG A 74 -22.16 14.57 2.95
N GLN A 75 -22.14 13.61 2.02
CA GLN A 75 -21.10 12.59 1.99
C GLN A 75 -19.73 13.18 1.60
N VAL A 76 -19.68 14.11 0.65
CA VAL A 76 -18.44 14.85 0.32
C VAL A 76 -17.93 15.62 1.54
N LYS A 77 -18.78 16.33 2.28
CA LYS A 77 -18.37 17.01 3.53
C LYS A 77 -17.87 16.04 4.61
N TYR A 78 -18.40 14.81 4.65
CA TYR A 78 -17.90 13.76 5.54
C TYR A 78 -16.45 13.36 5.18
N PHE A 79 -16.19 13.11 3.89
CA PHE A 79 -14.89 12.63 3.40
C PHE A 79 -13.87 13.72 3.16
N LEU A 80 -14.27 14.99 3.05
CA LEU A 80 -13.37 16.11 2.81
C LEU A 80 -12.17 16.15 3.80
N PRO A 81 -12.35 16.11 5.14
CA PRO A 81 -11.22 16.04 6.06
C PRO A 81 -10.36 14.79 5.86
N VAL A 82 -10.96 13.64 5.54
CA VAL A 82 -10.23 12.38 5.30
C VAL A 82 -9.37 12.49 4.03
N GLY A 83 -9.92 13.02 2.94
CA GLY A 83 -9.21 13.22 1.67
C GLY A 83 -8.07 14.22 1.80
N ILE A 84 -8.32 15.36 2.46
CA ILE A 84 -7.27 16.34 2.79
C ILE A 84 -6.19 15.68 3.66
N GLY A 85 -6.59 14.96 4.70
CA GLY A 85 -5.68 14.19 5.54
C GLY A 85 -4.85 13.20 4.72
N GLY A 86 -5.47 12.47 3.79
CA GLY A 86 -4.78 11.51 2.92
C GLY A 86 -3.69 12.16 2.07
N ILE A 87 -4.01 13.30 1.43
CA ILE A 87 -3.03 14.07 0.66
C ILE A 87 -1.88 14.55 1.57
N ILE A 88 -2.21 15.10 2.74
CA ILE A 88 -1.20 15.52 3.73
C ILE A 88 -0.33 14.34 4.15
N GLY A 89 -0.92 13.17 4.41
CA GLY A 89 -0.18 11.97 4.81
C GLY A 89 0.79 11.49 3.73
N VAL A 90 0.35 11.49 2.47
CA VAL A 90 1.22 11.16 1.32
C VAL A 90 2.37 12.16 1.23
N VAL A 91 2.08 13.47 1.26
CA VAL A 91 3.12 14.52 1.16
C VAL A 91 4.10 14.48 2.34
N LEU A 92 3.60 14.34 3.57
CA LEU A 92 4.44 14.23 4.78
C LEU A 92 5.35 13.01 4.71
N PHE A 93 4.83 11.87 4.27
CA PHE A 93 5.67 10.69 4.13
C PHE A 93 6.66 10.81 2.96
N SER A 94 6.26 11.44 1.85
CA SER A 94 7.16 11.77 0.74
C SER A 94 8.32 12.67 1.19
N ILE A 95 8.09 13.62 2.09
CA ILE A 95 9.17 14.42 2.71
C ILE A 95 10.15 13.51 3.46
N VAL A 96 9.63 12.59 4.30
CA VAL A 96 10.46 11.65 5.06
C VAL A 96 11.27 10.76 4.12
N VAL A 97 10.64 10.21 3.09
CA VAL A 97 11.30 9.37 2.09
C VAL A 97 12.37 10.14 1.33
N ALA A 98 12.05 11.33 0.81
CA ALA A 98 13.00 12.16 0.07
C ALA A 98 14.21 12.56 0.93
N ALA A 99 14.00 12.82 2.23
CA ALA A 99 15.08 13.10 3.17
C ALA A 99 15.87 11.85 3.59
N ALA A 100 15.24 10.68 3.57
CA ALA A 100 15.86 9.42 3.95
C ALA A 100 16.73 8.83 2.83
N PHE A 101 16.27 8.90 1.59
CA PHE A 101 17.02 8.44 0.42
C PHE A 101 18.20 9.39 0.16
N GLY A 102 19.39 8.82 -0.03
CA GLY A 102 20.67 9.50 0.17
C GLY A 102 21.40 8.89 1.37
N ARG A 103 21.42 9.58 2.52
CA ARG A 103 22.20 9.13 3.69
C ARG A 103 21.67 7.84 4.33
N TYR A 104 20.35 7.64 4.36
CA TYR A 104 19.72 6.52 5.08
C TYR A 104 19.08 5.49 4.13
N GLU A 105 19.41 5.55 2.83
CA GLU A 105 18.81 4.72 1.78
C GLU A 105 18.85 3.22 2.13
N ALA A 106 20.04 2.68 2.42
CA ALA A 106 20.20 1.27 2.76
C ALA A 106 19.38 0.86 3.99
N ALA A 107 19.34 1.70 5.02
CA ALA A 107 18.59 1.45 6.24
C ALA A 107 17.07 1.45 5.97
N PHE A 108 16.56 2.37 5.14
CA PHE A 108 15.16 2.43 4.72
C PHE A 108 14.77 1.27 3.79
N VAL A 109 15.67 0.82 2.91
CA VAL A 109 15.44 -0.39 2.13
C VAL A 109 15.35 -1.61 3.04
N CYS A 110 16.19 -1.72 4.07
CA CYS A 110 16.04 -2.75 5.10
C CYS A 110 14.71 -2.64 5.85
N LEU A 111 14.25 -1.43 6.19
CA LEU A 111 12.93 -1.20 6.80
C LEU A 111 11.81 -1.75 5.90
N PHE A 112 11.85 -1.44 4.60
CA PHE A 112 10.84 -1.87 3.63
C PHE A 112 10.83 -3.38 3.40
N ILE A 113 12.02 -4.00 3.30
CA ILE A 113 12.15 -5.46 3.28
C ILE A 113 11.60 -6.06 4.58
N GLY A 114 11.82 -5.39 5.71
CA GLY A 114 11.25 -5.78 6.99
C GLY A 114 9.72 -5.81 6.95
N PHE A 115 9.07 -4.79 6.37
CA PHE A 115 7.62 -4.79 6.18
C PHE A 115 7.14 -5.93 5.27
N VAL A 116 7.88 -6.25 4.21
CA VAL A 116 7.57 -7.40 3.35
C VAL A 116 7.68 -8.73 4.12
N ILE A 117 8.74 -8.91 4.92
CA ILE A 117 8.90 -10.12 5.74
C ILE A 117 7.78 -10.21 6.79
N GLY A 118 7.40 -9.10 7.42
CA GLY A 118 6.32 -9.06 8.41
C GLY A 118 4.95 -9.43 7.83
N THR A 119 4.66 -9.02 6.58
CA THR A 119 3.42 -9.38 5.87
C THR A 119 3.44 -10.77 5.22
N PHE A 120 4.64 -11.36 5.03
CA PHE A 120 4.82 -12.64 4.36
C PHE A 120 3.96 -13.79 4.93
N PRO A 121 3.80 -13.97 6.26
CA PRO A 121 2.95 -15.03 6.81
C PRO A 121 1.47 -14.90 6.40
N SER A 122 0.96 -13.67 6.30
CA SER A 122 -0.41 -13.40 5.85
C SER A 122 -0.58 -13.78 4.38
N LEU A 123 0.34 -13.32 3.52
CA LEU A 123 0.35 -13.66 2.09
C LEU A 123 0.48 -15.18 1.87
N TRP A 124 1.33 -15.85 2.64
CA TRP A 124 1.51 -17.30 2.60
C TRP A 124 0.22 -18.06 2.94
N ARG A 125 -0.49 -17.62 3.99
CA ARG A 125 -1.79 -18.16 4.38
C ARG A 125 -2.82 -17.92 3.28
N GLN A 126 -2.87 -16.71 2.73
CA GLN A 126 -3.80 -16.33 1.67
C GLN A 126 -3.58 -17.16 0.40
N ALA A 127 -2.33 -17.37 -0.01
CA ALA A 127 -1.97 -18.24 -1.12
C ALA A 127 -2.42 -19.69 -0.94
N GLY A 128 -2.48 -20.17 0.31
CA GLY A 128 -2.94 -21.51 0.67
C GLY A 128 -4.46 -21.68 0.81
N LYS A 129 -5.26 -20.59 0.81
CA LYS A 129 -6.71 -20.66 1.13
C LYS A 129 -7.51 -21.62 0.23
N LYS A 130 -7.14 -21.76 -1.05
CA LYS A 130 -7.77 -22.69 -2.01
C LYS A 130 -6.88 -23.87 -2.37
N GLY A 131 -5.97 -24.26 -1.47
CA GLY A 131 -5.07 -25.40 -1.63
C GLY A 131 -3.77 -25.10 -2.40
N ARG A 132 -2.83 -26.05 -2.34
CA ARG A 132 -1.49 -25.95 -2.96
C ARG A 132 -1.21 -27.18 -3.81
N ALA A 133 -1.27 -27.03 -5.13
CA ALA A 133 -0.89 -28.07 -6.08
C ALA A 133 0.57 -27.88 -6.51
N ALA A 134 1.20 -28.92 -7.08
CA ALA A 134 2.57 -28.86 -7.59
C ALA A 134 2.81 -27.67 -8.54
N LYS A 135 1.85 -27.38 -9.43
CA LYS A 135 1.90 -26.22 -10.33
C LYS A 135 2.02 -24.88 -9.59
N HIS A 136 1.47 -24.73 -8.38
CA HIS A 136 1.55 -23.49 -7.61
C HIS A 136 2.96 -23.25 -7.07
N TRP A 137 3.66 -24.33 -6.67
CA TRP A 137 5.06 -24.27 -6.28
C TRP A 137 5.97 -23.92 -7.46
N VAL A 138 5.68 -24.45 -8.65
CA VAL A 138 6.39 -24.06 -9.88
C VAL A 138 6.18 -22.58 -10.18
N ILE A 139 4.94 -22.09 -10.12
CA ILE A 139 4.64 -20.65 -10.33
C ILE A 139 5.41 -19.79 -9.33
N LEU A 140 5.43 -20.18 -8.05
CA LEU A 140 6.20 -19.48 -7.02
C LEU A 140 7.70 -19.45 -7.36
N ALA A 141 8.31 -20.60 -7.60
CA ALA A 141 9.74 -20.70 -7.87
C ALA A 141 10.15 -19.94 -9.15
N VAL A 142 9.36 -20.07 -10.22
CA VAL A 142 9.62 -19.36 -11.49
C VAL A 142 9.47 -17.86 -11.31
N SER A 143 8.42 -17.39 -10.63
CA SER A 143 8.24 -15.94 -10.41
C SER A 143 9.36 -15.36 -9.55
N VAL A 144 9.82 -16.04 -8.49
CA VAL A 144 11.01 -15.66 -7.71
C VAL A 144 12.24 -15.59 -8.61
N ALA A 145 12.54 -16.65 -9.35
CA ALA A 145 13.75 -16.74 -10.16
C ALA A 145 13.78 -15.68 -11.28
N VAL A 146 12.65 -15.51 -11.98
CA VAL A 146 12.52 -14.54 -13.08
C VAL A 146 12.69 -13.11 -12.55
N ILE A 147 11.95 -12.71 -11.51
CA ILE A 147 12.05 -11.33 -11.02
C ILE A 147 13.41 -11.05 -10.39
N PHE A 148 13.95 -12.03 -9.66
CA PHE A 148 15.28 -11.93 -9.05
C PHE A 148 16.36 -11.77 -10.11
N ALA A 149 16.32 -12.59 -11.18
CA ALA A 149 17.26 -12.50 -12.28
C ALA A 149 17.14 -11.16 -13.03
N ILE A 150 15.92 -10.69 -13.33
CA ILE A 150 15.70 -9.40 -13.99
C ILE A 150 16.27 -8.25 -13.15
N MET A 151 16.04 -8.28 -11.83
CA MET A 151 16.52 -7.24 -10.92
C MET A 151 18.02 -7.34 -10.64
N LEU A 152 18.63 -8.52 -10.57
CA LEU A 152 20.10 -8.59 -10.47
C LEU A 152 20.78 -8.17 -11.77
N ALA A 153 20.25 -8.61 -12.92
CA ALA A 153 20.83 -8.30 -14.22
C ALA A 153 20.82 -6.80 -14.52
N GLY A 154 19.72 -6.10 -14.23
CA GLY A 154 19.69 -4.64 -14.43
C GLY A 154 20.40 -3.84 -13.33
N GLY A 155 20.55 -4.40 -12.11
CA GLY A 155 21.34 -3.79 -11.04
C GLY A 155 22.83 -3.74 -11.38
N GLY A 156 23.35 -4.80 -12.01
CA GLY A 156 24.73 -4.83 -12.53
C GLY A 156 24.96 -3.89 -13.73
N LEU A 157 23.90 -3.41 -14.38
CA LEU A 157 23.96 -2.52 -15.54
C LEU A 157 23.80 -1.04 -15.20
N ASN A 158 23.68 -0.66 -13.91
CA ASN A 158 23.41 0.73 -13.49
C ASN A 158 22.28 1.39 -14.30
N LEU A 159 21.16 0.67 -14.47
CA LEU A 159 19.99 1.16 -15.22
C LEU A 159 19.22 2.23 -14.43
N GLN A 160 19.88 3.33 -14.08
CA GLN A 160 19.19 4.52 -13.60
C GLN A 160 18.35 5.06 -14.76
N VAL A 161 17.05 4.89 -14.65
CA VAL A 161 16.13 5.35 -15.69
C VAL A 161 15.98 6.87 -15.52
N PRO A 162 16.32 7.68 -16.53
CA PRO A 162 16.13 9.12 -16.43
C PRO A 162 14.63 9.44 -16.35
N PRO A 163 14.22 10.34 -15.43
CA PRO A 163 12.83 10.77 -15.34
C PRO A 163 12.35 11.35 -16.67
N SER A 164 11.18 10.89 -17.11
CA SER A 164 10.50 11.40 -18.29
C SER A 164 9.01 11.08 -18.18
N ILE A 165 8.17 11.77 -18.94
CA ILE A 165 6.72 11.54 -18.93
C ILE A 165 6.35 10.07 -19.17
N PRO A 166 6.93 9.35 -20.16
CA PRO A 166 6.64 7.92 -20.34
C PRO A 166 7.05 7.06 -19.13
N VAL A 167 8.16 7.39 -18.48
CA VAL A 167 8.63 6.68 -17.29
C VAL A 167 7.70 6.92 -16.10
N TRP A 168 7.17 8.14 -15.93
CA TRP A 168 6.18 8.43 -14.90
C TRP A 168 4.83 7.79 -15.18
N LEU A 169 4.38 7.74 -16.45
CA LEU A 169 3.20 6.97 -16.85
C LEU A 169 3.39 5.47 -16.52
N GLY A 170 4.55 4.90 -16.85
CA GLY A 170 4.88 3.51 -16.55
C GLY A 170 4.98 3.24 -15.04
N SER A 171 5.59 4.15 -14.29
CA SER A 171 5.68 4.08 -12.82
C SER A 171 4.29 4.14 -12.18
N GLY A 172 3.43 5.02 -12.68
CA GLY A 172 2.03 5.11 -12.30
C GLY A 172 1.29 3.80 -12.58
N ALA A 173 1.51 3.20 -13.75
CA ALA A 173 0.94 1.91 -14.10
C ALA A 173 1.43 0.79 -13.18
N LEU A 174 2.72 0.76 -12.81
CA LEU A 174 3.25 -0.20 -11.83
C LEU A 174 2.59 -0.02 -10.45
N ILE A 175 2.40 1.22 -9.99
CA ILE A 175 1.66 1.50 -8.75
C ILE A 175 0.21 1.03 -8.87
N GLY A 176 -0.45 1.31 -10.00
CA GLY A 176 -1.81 0.85 -10.30
C GLY A 176 -1.93 -0.67 -10.26
N LEU A 177 -0.96 -1.41 -10.80
CA LEU A 177 -0.89 -2.87 -10.65
C LEU A 177 -0.79 -3.29 -9.19
N GLY A 178 -0.03 -2.58 -8.35
CA GLY A 178 0.03 -2.87 -6.92
C GLY A 178 -1.27 -2.60 -6.16
N VAL A 179 -2.07 -1.63 -6.61
CA VAL A 179 -3.41 -1.39 -6.07
C VAL A 179 -4.37 -2.52 -6.44
N ILE A 180 -4.26 -3.05 -7.66
CA ILE A 180 -5.11 -4.15 -8.15
C ILE A 180 -4.69 -5.49 -7.55
N VAL A 181 -3.38 -5.72 -7.41
CA VAL A 181 -2.80 -7.02 -7.07
C VAL A 181 -2.34 -7.00 -5.60
N PRO A 182 -3.13 -7.59 -4.68
CA PRO A 182 -2.88 -7.50 -3.24
C PRO A 182 -1.50 -8.06 -2.86
N GLY A 183 -0.73 -7.28 -2.10
CA GLY A 183 0.57 -7.69 -1.59
C GLY A 183 1.74 -7.44 -2.54
N MET A 184 1.51 -7.01 -3.78
CA MET A 184 2.59 -6.52 -4.64
C MET A 184 3.22 -5.26 -4.02
N SER A 185 4.54 -5.15 -4.04
CA SER A 185 5.28 -3.93 -3.63
C SER A 185 5.82 -3.20 -4.86
N PRO A 186 5.04 -2.33 -5.53
CA PRO A 186 5.53 -1.49 -6.62
C PRO A 186 6.76 -0.66 -6.23
N SER A 187 6.84 -0.27 -4.96
CA SER A 187 7.96 0.50 -4.41
C SER A 187 9.30 -0.19 -4.60
N ASN A 188 9.38 -1.53 -4.53
CA ASN A 188 10.63 -2.25 -4.78
C ASN A 188 11.14 -2.01 -6.20
N PHE A 189 10.24 -1.93 -7.20
CA PHE A 189 10.61 -1.63 -8.58
C PHE A 189 11.07 -0.18 -8.74
N LEU A 190 10.36 0.76 -8.13
CA LEU A 190 10.72 2.18 -8.22
C LEU A 190 12.06 2.47 -7.54
N ILE A 191 12.33 1.84 -6.40
CA ILE A 191 13.63 1.98 -5.71
C ILE A 191 14.73 1.40 -6.60
N TYR A 192 14.48 0.22 -7.17
CA TYR A 192 15.43 -0.45 -8.05
C TYR A 192 15.80 0.37 -9.30
N PHE A 193 14.84 1.09 -9.90
CA PHE A 193 15.11 1.99 -11.04
C PHE A 193 15.64 3.38 -10.63
N GLY A 194 15.82 3.66 -9.34
CA GLY A 194 16.20 4.98 -8.84
C GLY A 194 15.15 6.05 -9.16
N LEU A 195 13.88 5.67 -9.09
CA LEU A 195 12.71 6.53 -9.34
C LEU A 195 11.93 6.83 -8.07
N TYR A 196 12.12 6.07 -6.97
CA TYR A 196 11.30 6.22 -5.76
C TYR A 196 11.59 7.52 -4.99
N ASP A 197 12.86 7.85 -4.82
CA ASP A 197 13.34 9.12 -4.25
C ASP A 197 12.89 10.32 -5.10
N LYS A 198 13.06 10.22 -6.43
CA LYS A 198 12.63 11.26 -7.38
C LYS A 198 11.11 11.43 -7.40
N MET A 199 10.36 10.34 -7.26
CA MET A 199 8.90 10.39 -7.11
C MET A 199 8.52 11.09 -5.81
N ALA A 200 9.18 10.73 -4.70
CA ALA A 200 8.94 11.36 -3.40
C ALA A 200 9.28 12.86 -3.43
N GLU A 201 10.37 13.25 -4.10
CA GLU A 201 10.75 14.64 -4.32
C GLU A 201 9.72 15.39 -5.18
N GLY A 202 9.28 14.81 -6.30
CA GLY A 202 8.24 15.42 -7.13
C GLY A 202 6.90 15.59 -6.42
N ILE A 203 6.52 14.65 -5.55
CA ILE A 203 5.32 14.78 -4.70
C ILE A 203 5.52 15.87 -3.63
N LYS A 204 6.69 15.89 -2.98
CA LYS A 204 7.08 16.89 -1.98
C LYS A 204 7.00 18.32 -2.55
N ASP A 205 7.52 18.51 -3.75
CA ASP A 205 7.62 19.83 -4.41
C ASP A 205 6.36 20.18 -5.22
N PHE A 206 5.32 19.34 -5.17
CA PHE A 206 4.09 19.49 -5.97
C PHE A 206 4.39 19.69 -7.47
N ASP A 207 5.37 18.95 -8.01
CA ASP A 207 5.76 19.04 -9.41
C ASP A 207 4.72 18.34 -10.31
N PRO A 208 3.94 19.10 -11.12
CA PRO A 208 2.94 18.53 -12.01
C PRO A 208 3.54 17.61 -13.08
N SER A 209 4.82 17.75 -13.41
CA SER A 209 5.51 16.87 -14.35
C SER A 209 5.68 15.44 -13.82
N VAL A 210 5.60 15.25 -12.50
CA VAL A 210 5.72 13.96 -11.83
C VAL A 210 4.34 13.42 -11.47
N PHE A 211 3.56 14.13 -10.64
CA PHE A 211 2.33 13.54 -10.08
C PHE A 211 1.19 13.40 -11.11
N ILE A 212 1.12 14.26 -12.14
CA ILE A 212 0.06 14.15 -13.17
C ILE A 212 0.28 12.90 -14.02
N PRO A 213 1.44 12.67 -14.67
CA PRO A 213 1.67 11.44 -15.42
C PRO A 213 1.60 10.19 -14.55
N LEU A 214 2.10 10.26 -13.30
CA LEU A 214 1.98 9.15 -12.34
C LEU A 214 0.51 8.79 -12.07
N GLY A 215 -0.33 9.79 -11.80
CA GLY A 215 -1.76 9.61 -11.58
C GLY A 215 -2.50 9.07 -12.82
N ILE A 216 -2.17 9.59 -14.01
CA ILE A 216 -2.74 9.10 -15.28
C ILE A 216 -2.35 7.63 -15.50
N GLY A 217 -1.08 7.29 -15.33
CA GLY A 217 -0.59 5.91 -15.47
C GLY A 217 -1.30 4.94 -14.52
N LEU A 218 -1.48 5.35 -13.27
CA LEU A 218 -2.22 4.59 -12.26
C LEU A 218 -3.66 4.36 -12.68
N VAL A 219 -4.40 5.43 -13.02
CA VAL A 219 -5.81 5.34 -13.40
C VAL A 219 -5.99 4.48 -14.65
N LEU A 220 -5.18 4.70 -15.69
CA LEU A 220 -5.23 3.91 -16.92
C LEU A 220 -4.98 2.43 -16.64
N CYS A 221 -3.98 2.11 -15.82
CA CYS A 221 -3.71 0.72 -15.45
C CYS A 221 -4.88 0.08 -14.72
N VAL A 222 -5.44 0.76 -13.71
CA VAL A 222 -6.60 0.27 -12.97
C VAL A 222 -7.77 0.01 -13.90
N VAL A 223 -8.13 0.96 -14.77
CA VAL A 223 -9.27 0.82 -15.69
C VAL A 223 -9.06 -0.31 -16.69
N LEU A 224 -7.86 -0.44 -17.25
CA LEU A 224 -7.57 -1.43 -18.29
C LEU A 224 -7.39 -2.85 -17.72
N PHE A 225 -6.77 -3.00 -16.56
CA PHE A 225 -6.37 -4.30 -16.02
C PHE A 225 -7.24 -4.82 -14.88
N ALA A 226 -8.13 -4.02 -14.28
CA ALA A 226 -8.99 -4.48 -13.17
C ALA A 226 -9.83 -5.70 -13.55
N LYS A 227 -10.42 -5.73 -14.74
CA LYS A 227 -11.22 -6.87 -15.22
C LYS A 227 -10.36 -8.14 -15.39
N ALA A 228 -9.17 -7.98 -15.96
CA ALA A 228 -8.23 -9.10 -16.17
C ALA A 228 -7.75 -9.67 -14.84
N ALA A 229 -7.43 -8.82 -13.86
CA ALA A 229 -7.04 -9.24 -12.53
C ALA A 229 -8.19 -9.94 -11.80
N ASN A 230 -9.41 -9.39 -11.85
CA ASN A 230 -10.58 -10.04 -11.24
C ASN A 230 -10.80 -11.44 -11.82
N TRP A 231 -10.78 -11.56 -13.16
CA TRP A 231 -10.88 -12.84 -13.84
C TRP A 231 -9.77 -13.82 -13.41
N GLY A 232 -8.52 -13.34 -13.27
CA GLY A 232 -7.39 -14.13 -12.80
C GLY A 232 -7.57 -14.64 -11.38
N PHE A 233 -8.06 -13.80 -10.45
CA PHE A 233 -8.32 -14.22 -9.06
C PHE A 233 -9.50 -15.17 -8.92
N GLU A 234 -10.57 -14.99 -9.72
CA GLU A 234 -11.72 -15.89 -9.71
C GLU A 234 -11.34 -17.29 -10.20
N ARG A 235 -10.62 -17.38 -11.34
CA ARG A 235 -10.33 -18.65 -12.00
C ARG A 235 -9.03 -19.32 -11.56
N HIS A 236 -8.05 -18.53 -11.13
CA HIS A 236 -6.70 -18.99 -10.79
C HIS A 236 -6.21 -18.49 -9.42
N TYR A 237 -7.13 -18.32 -8.46
CA TYR A 237 -6.84 -17.81 -7.11
C TYR A 237 -5.49 -18.25 -6.52
N ALA A 238 -5.29 -19.56 -6.35
CA ALA A 238 -4.06 -20.07 -5.74
C ALA A 238 -2.82 -19.78 -6.61
N GLY A 239 -2.93 -19.91 -7.94
CA GLY A 239 -1.85 -19.54 -8.86
C GLY A 239 -1.47 -18.06 -8.77
N MET A 240 -2.45 -17.16 -8.74
CA MET A 240 -2.24 -15.71 -8.61
C MET A 240 -1.53 -15.35 -7.31
N TYR A 241 -1.98 -15.86 -6.16
CA TYR A 241 -1.33 -15.56 -4.89
C TYR A 241 0.09 -16.16 -4.78
N HIS A 242 0.36 -17.35 -5.33
CA HIS A 242 1.73 -17.88 -5.37
C HIS A 242 2.63 -17.09 -6.33
N PHE A 243 2.09 -16.59 -7.44
CA PHE A 243 2.81 -15.68 -8.33
C PHE A 243 3.17 -14.38 -7.60
N ILE A 244 2.22 -13.74 -6.92
CA ILE A 244 2.46 -12.51 -6.17
C ILE A 244 3.49 -12.72 -5.08
N LEU A 245 3.33 -13.79 -4.30
CA LEU A 245 4.26 -14.14 -3.25
C LEU A 245 5.69 -14.30 -3.80
N GLY A 246 5.83 -14.90 -4.99
CA GLY A 246 7.13 -15.05 -5.63
C GLY A 246 7.69 -13.75 -6.18
N MET A 247 6.86 -12.89 -6.76
CA MET A 247 7.24 -11.54 -7.20
C MET A 247 7.77 -10.70 -6.02
N VAL A 248 7.06 -10.76 -4.88
CA VAL A 248 7.40 -10.03 -3.66
C VAL A 248 8.68 -10.57 -3.02
N ALA A 249 8.81 -11.90 -2.91
CA ALA A 249 10.01 -12.53 -2.37
C ALA A 249 11.22 -12.27 -3.26
N GLY A 250 11.11 -12.53 -4.56
CA GLY A 250 12.23 -12.35 -5.49
C GLY A 250 12.67 -10.89 -5.61
N SER A 251 11.73 -9.93 -5.67
CA SER A 251 12.10 -8.50 -5.72
C SER A 251 12.77 -8.02 -4.42
N SER A 252 12.30 -8.50 -3.26
CA SER A 252 12.90 -8.14 -1.96
C SER A 252 14.28 -8.78 -1.76
N LEU A 253 14.47 -10.02 -2.24
CA LEU A 253 15.77 -10.69 -2.24
C LEU A 253 16.77 -10.02 -3.18
N ALA A 254 16.32 -9.51 -4.32
CA ALA A 254 17.18 -8.85 -5.29
C ALA A 254 17.59 -7.45 -4.85
N ILE A 255 16.68 -6.67 -4.26
CA ILE A 255 16.95 -5.28 -3.88
C ILE A 255 17.89 -5.14 -2.69
N PHE A 256 17.90 -6.14 -1.79
CA PHE A 256 18.75 -6.12 -0.60
C PHE A 256 20.25 -5.96 -0.94
N PRO A 257 20.87 -6.87 -1.72
CA PRO A 257 22.29 -6.75 -2.02
C PRO A 257 22.61 -5.57 -2.94
N THR A 258 21.70 -5.18 -3.85
CA THR A 258 21.96 -4.09 -4.80
C THR A 258 22.01 -2.73 -4.13
N VAL A 259 21.35 -2.55 -2.98
CA VAL A 259 21.36 -1.28 -2.23
C VAL A 259 22.27 -1.35 -1.00
N VAL A 260 22.18 -2.42 -0.19
CA VAL A 260 22.90 -2.51 1.09
C VAL A 260 24.39 -2.79 0.88
N PHE A 261 24.75 -3.53 -0.17
CA PHE A 261 26.14 -3.83 -0.52
C PHE A 261 26.60 -3.05 -1.77
N ALA A 262 25.92 -1.95 -2.11
CA ALA A 262 26.43 -1.05 -3.14
C ALA A 262 27.81 -0.49 -2.72
N PRO A 263 28.75 -0.27 -3.66
CA PRO A 263 30.11 0.16 -3.34
C PRO A 263 30.20 1.44 -2.50
N ASP A 264 29.24 2.34 -2.69
CA ASP A 264 29.17 3.66 -2.03
C ASP A 264 28.18 3.70 -0.86
N ALA A 265 27.52 2.59 -0.50
CA ALA A 265 26.46 2.58 0.52
C ALA A 265 26.98 3.01 1.91
N ILE A 266 28.16 2.51 2.31
CA ILE A 266 28.78 2.86 3.59
C ILE A 266 29.23 4.32 3.58
N GLU A 267 29.86 4.77 2.49
CA GLU A 267 30.33 6.15 2.33
C GLU A 267 29.16 7.15 2.39
N LYS A 268 28.09 6.91 1.62
CA LYS A 268 26.86 7.71 1.63
C LYS A 268 26.24 7.83 3.02
N SER A 269 26.32 6.77 3.83
CA SER A 269 25.76 6.78 5.18
C SER A 269 26.52 7.68 6.16
N GLY A 270 27.81 7.92 5.89
CA GLY A 270 28.71 8.60 6.82
C GLY A 270 28.92 7.84 8.14
N LEU A 271 28.67 6.53 8.15
CA LEU A 271 28.86 5.65 9.32
C LEU A 271 30.04 4.70 9.10
N GLY A 272 30.69 4.26 10.18
CA GLY A 272 31.60 3.12 10.12
C GLY A 272 30.84 1.81 9.83
N MET A 273 31.52 0.82 9.25
CA MET A 273 30.91 -0.45 8.81
C MET A 273 30.02 -1.12 9.88
N GLY A 274 30.47 -1.18 11.14
CA GLY A 274 29.69 -1.78 12.22
C GLY A 274 28.40 -1.02 12.53
N ALA A 275 28.45 0.32 12.58
CA ALA A 275 27.28 1.15 12.81
C ALA A 275 26.31 1.13 11.63
N PHE A 276 26.83 1.10 10.39
CA PHE A 276 26.03 0.93 9.18
C PHE A 276 25.23 -0.38 9.21
N LEU A 277 25.90 -1.52 9.41
CA LEU A 277 25.24 -2.82 9.47
C LEU A 277 24.25 -2.91 10.64
N ALA A 278 24.58 -2.33 11.79
CA ALA A 278 23.66 -2.26 12.93
C ALA A 278 22.41 -1.44 12.58
N SER A 279 22.54 -0.30 11.89
CA SER A 279 21.40 0.51 11.47
C SER A 279 20.47 -0.24 10.51
N CYS A 280 21.03 -0.97 9.55
CA CYS A 280 20.29 -1.83 8.62
C CYS A 280 19.56 -2.95 9.37
N ALA A 281 20.23 -3.63 10.31
CA ALA A 281 19.63 -4.70 11.10
C ALA A 281 18.50 -4.19 12.02
N VAL A 282 18.69 -3.04 12.66
CA VAL A 282 17.66 -2.40 13.50
C VAL A 282 16.46 -2.02 12.65
N MET A 283 16.65 -1.39 11.50
CA MET A 283 15.55 -1.02 10.62
C MET A 283 14.81 -2.24 10.06
N LEU A 284 15.52 -3.28 9.67
CA LEU A 284 14.92 -4.56 9.28
C LEU A 284 14.03 -5.13 10.40
N ALA A 285 14.57 -5.21 11.62
CA ALA A 285 13.83 -5.72 12.78
C ALA A 285 12.60 -4.86 13.10
N LEU A 286 12.74 -3.53 13.06
CA LEU A 286 11.62 -2.60 13.25
C LEU A 286 10.54 -2.80 12.19
N GLY A 287 10.92 -2.96 10.92
CA GLY A 287 9.99 -3.22 9.83
C GLY A 287 9.23 -4.53 10.02
N VAL A 288 9.94 -5.62 10.36
CA VAL A 288 9.34 -6.93 10.65
C VAL A 288 8.35 -6.82 11.81
N LEU A 289 8.77 -6.24 12.93
CA LEU A 289 7.94 -6.11 14.12
C LEU A 289 6.70 -5.25 13.86
N ALA A 290 6.86 -4.09 13.24
CA ALA A 290 5.77 -3.17 12.94
C ALA A 290 4.74 -3.83 12.01
N SER A 291 5.19 -4.44 10.91
CA SER A 291 4.28 -5.10 9.97
C SER A 291 3.64 -6.37 10.56
N TRP A 292 4.36 -7.16 11.34
CA TRP A 292 3.79 -8.33 12.01
C TRP A 292 2.74 -7.97 13.07
N LEU A 293 2.98 -6.90 13.85
CA LEU A 293 1.98 -6.36 14.77
C LEU A 293 0.76 -5.87 13.98
N PHE A 294 0.99 -5.17 12.87
CA PHE A 294 -0.07 -4.69 12.00
C PHE A 294 -0.90 -5.83 11.40
N SER A 295 -0.27 -6.90 10.92
CA SER A 295 -0.97 -8.06 10.34
C SER A 295 -1.82 -8.79 11.37
N LYS A 296 -1.39 -8.82 12.66
CA LYS A 296 -2.22 -9.36 13.74
C LYS A 296 -3.48 -8.54 14.00
N VAL A 297 -3.35 -7.22 13.92
CA VAL A 297 -4.48 -6.30 14.04
C VAL A 297 -5.42 -6.51 12.84
N GLU A 298 -4.87 -6.60 11.64
CA GLU A 298 -5.62 -6.90 10.42
C GLU A 298 -6.40 -8.21 10.53
N ASP A 299 -5.77 -9.30 10.96
CA ASP A 299 -6.43 -10.60 11.10
C ASP A 299 -7.63 -10.55 12.07
N ARG A 300 -7.53 -9.75 13.14
CA ARG A 300 -8.64 -9.53 14.09
C ARG A 300 -9.81 -8.83 13.39
N TYR A 301 -9.56 -7.72 12.71
CA TYR A 301 -10.62 -6.96 12.04
C TYR A 301 -11.18 -7.67 10.80
N ALA A 302 -10.37 -8.47 10.10
CA ALA A 302 -10.85 -9.30 9.00
C ALA A 302 -11.85 -10.36 9.48
N SER A 303 -11.60 -10.98 10.66
CA SER A 303 -12.53 -11.93 11.25
C SER A 303 -13.85 -11.30 11.69
N GLU A 304 -13.81 -10.06 12.19
CA GLU A 304 -15.02 -9.29 12.52
C GLU A 304 -15.83 -8.96 11.26
N ARG A 305 -15.16 -8.58 10.15
CA ARG A 305 -15.82 -8.29 8.87
C ARG A 305 -16.48 -9.53 8.27
N ASP A 306 -15.75 -10.63 8.15
CA ASP A 306 -16.26 -11.87 7.56
C ASP A 306 -17.45 -12.43 8.38
N ALA A 307 -17.55 -12.11 9.68
CA ALA A 307 -18.70 -12.45 10.53
C ALA A 307 -19.92 -11.54 10.32
N ILE A 308 -19.71 -10.25 10.00
CA ILE A 308 -20.79 -9.30 9.68
C ILE A 308 -21.37 -9.60 8.29
N ASP A 309 -20.55 -9.93 7.30
CA ASP A 309 -21.00 -10.24 5.94
C ASP A 309 -21.76 -11.59 5.84
N ALA A 310 -21.62 -12.46 6.85
CA ALA A 310 -22.25 -13.77 6.92
C ALA A 310 -23.56 -13.81 7.73
N GLY A 311 -23.95 -12.70 8.37
CA GLY A 311 -25.17 -12.56 9.19
C GLY A 311 -26.22 -11.70 8.52
#